data_AF-A0A7C2NA23-F1
#
_entry.id   AF-A0A7C2NA23-F1
#
_cell.length_a   1.000
_cell.length_b   1.000
_cell.length_c   1.000
_cell.angle_alpha   90.00
_cell.angle_beta   90.00
_cell.angle_gamma   90.00
#
_symmetry.space_group_name_H-M   'P 1'
#
loop_
_entity.id
_entity.type
_entity.pdbx_description
1 polymer ?
#
loop_
_entity_poly.entity_id
_entity_poly.type
_entity_poly.pdbx_seq_one_letter_code
_entity_poly.pdbx_strand_id
1 'polypeptide(L)' 'MREGVRFWLEVVYLALAGWVCVLVPWSRGWLAWTWSLPPAWAQLLSHPALRGAISGFGVLHLLVALGFATKKERTS' A
#
# COMPACT_ATOMS: atom_id res chain seq x y z
N MET A 1 3.68 19.49 20.46
CA MET A 1 4.74 18.56 20.01
C MET A 1 4.23 17.13 19.75
N ARG A 2 3.58 16.43 20.71
CA ARG A 2 3.09 15.04 20.52
C ARG A 2 2.12 14.84 19.34
N GLU A 3 1.19 15.78 19.14
CA GLU A 3 0.22 15.79 18.03
C GLU A 3 0.91 15.81 16.65
N GLY A 4 1.95 16.63 16.51
CA GLY A 4 2.69 16.78 15.26
C GLY A 4 3.43 15.50 14.85
N VAL A 5 3.99 14.78 15.84
CA VAL A 5 4.67 13.50 15.63
C VAL A 5 3.69 12.39 15.26
N ARG A 6 2.54 12.28 15.95
CA ARG A 6 1.49 11.31 15.61
C ARG A 6 1.01 11.46 14.18
N PHE A 7 0.73 12.69 13.76
CA PHE A 7 0.34 12.97 12.38
C PHE A 7 1.37 12.46 11.36
N TRP A 8 2.65 12.72 11.59
CA TRP A 8 3.68 12.30 10.65
C TRP A 8 3.86 10.78 10.63
N LEU A 9 3.69 10.10 11.76
CA LEU A 9 3.65 8.64 11.81
C LEU A 9 2.50 8.08 10.99
N GLU A 10 1.31 8.69 11.05
CA GLU A 10 0.15 8.29 10.23
C GLU A 10 0.43 8.49 8.73
N VAL A 11 1.02 9.61 8.33
CA VAL A 11 1.39 9.88 6.93
C VAL A 11 2.44 8.89 6.42
N VAL A 12 3.50 8.63 7.20
CA VAL A 12 4.54 7.67 6.83
C VAL A 12 3.98 6.26 6.78
N TYR A 13 3.10 5.89 7.72
CA TYR A 13 2.42 4.60 7.70
C TYR A 13 1.58 4.44 6.43
N LEU A 14 0.75 5.43 6.07
CA LEU A 14 -0.04 5.39 4.83
C LEU A 14 0.85 5.28 3.59
N ALA A 15 1.97 6.00 3.57
CA ALA A 15 2.92 5.92 2.47
C ALA A 15 3.54 4.52 2.35
N LEU A 16 4.02 3.95 3.46
CA LEU A 16 4.60 2.61 3.49
C LEU A 16 3.57 1.53 3.12
N ALA A 17 2.36 1.61 3.68
CA ALA A 17 1.27 0.71 3.33
C ALA A 17 0.93 0.79 1.83
N GLY A 18 0.88 2.00 1.28
CA GLY A 18 0.68 2.23 -0.15
C GLY A 18 1.77 1.58 -1.00
N TRP A 19 3.04 1.79 -0.65
CA TRP A 19 4.18 1.15 -1.33
C TRP A 19 4.13 -0.38 -1.28
N VAL A 20 3.81 -0.94 -0.12
CA VAL A 20 3.66 -2.39 0.05
C VAL A 20 2.56 -2.92 -0.87
N CYS A 21 1.38 -2.30 -0.87
CA CYS A 21 0.27 -2.70 -1.74
C CYS A 21 0.59 -2.55 -3.23
N VAL A 22 1.41 -1.57 -3.62
CA VAL A 22 1.84 -1.40 -5.01
C VAL A 22 2.92 -2.38 -5.42
N LEU A 23 3.93 -2.64 -4.59
CA LEU A 23 5.11 -3.41 -4.99
C LEU A 23 4.97 -4.91 -4.73
N VAL A 24 4.38 -5.29 -3.60
CA VAL A 24 4.33 -6.69 -3.17
C VAL A 24 3.63 -7.57 -4.19
N PRO A 25 2.44 -7.24 -4.74
CA PRO A 25 1.73 -8.11 -5.69
C PRO A 25 2.50 -8.43 -6.99
N TRP A 26 3.49 -7.62 -7.34
CA TRP A 26 4.32 -7.79 -8.54
C TRP A 26 5.73 -8.32 -8.23
N SER A 27 6.04 -8.52 -6.95
CA SER A 27 7.32 -9.07 -6.53
C SER A 27 7.41 -10.58 -6.81
N ARG A 28 8.65 -11.06 -6.99
CA ARG A 28 8.92 -12.51 -7.08
C ARG A 28 8.53 -13.24 -5.78
N GLY A 29 8.68 -12.58 -4.63
CA GLY A 29 8.32 -13.12 -3.33
C GLY A 29 6.82 -13.39 -3.18
N TRP A 30 5.97 -12.52 -3.72
CA TRP A 30 4.52 -12.75 -3.76
C TRP A 30 4.17 -13.98 -4.57
N LEU A 31 4.79 -14.17 -5.74
CA LEU A 31 4.57 -15.37 -6.54
C LEU A 31 4.98 -16.62 -5.74
N ALA A 32 6.18 -16.65 -5.16
CA ALA A 32 6.64 -17.77 -4.34
C ALA A 32 5.69 -18.07 -3.16
N TRP A 33 5.20 -17.02 -2.48
CA TRP A 33 4.25 -17.15 -1.38
C TRP A 33 2.88 -17.67 -1.86
N THR A 34 2.34 -17.13 -2.96
CA THR A 34 1.05 -17.59 -3.50
C THR A 34 1.06 -19.06 -3.92
N TRP A 35 2.20 -19.59 -4.35
CA TRP A 35 2.36 -20.99 -4.71
C TRP A 35 2.39 -21.94 -3.49
N SER A 36 2.61 -21.40 -2.28
CA SER A 36 2.50 -22.16 -1.03
C SER A 36 1.05 -22.31 -0.53
N LEU A 37 0.11 -21.59 -1.15
CA LEU A 37 -1.30 -21.58 -0.76
C LEU A 37 -2.10 -22.68 -1.50
N PRO A 38 -3.30 -23.05 -0.99
CA PRO A 38 -4.20 -23.94 -1.69
C PRO A 38 -4.52 -23.45 -3.12
N PRO A 39 -4.75 -24.34 -4.09
CA PRO A 39 -4.84 -23.99 -5.52
C PRO A 39 -5.84 -22.88 -5.85
N ALA A 40 -7.00 -22.88 -5.18
CA ALA A 40 -8.03 -21.86 -5.37
C ALA A 40 -7.55 -20.45 -4.99
N TRP A 41 -6.81 -20.33 -3.88
CA TRP A 41 -6.22 -19.07 -3.43
C TRP A 41 -5.04 -18.64 -4.31
N ALA A 42 -4.21 -19.60 -4.72
CA ALA A 42 -3.09 -19.35 -5.62
C ALA A 42 -3.56 -18.77 -6.96
N GLN A 43 -4.63 -19.30 -7.54
CA GLN A 43 -5.24 -18.80 -8.77
C GLN A 43 -5.81 -17.39 -8.59
N LEU A 44 -6.57 -17.17 -7.53
CA LEU A 44 -7.18 -15.87 -7.24
C LEU A 44 -6.12 -14.78 -7.02
N LEU A 45 -5.11 -15.02 -6.18
CA LEU A 45 -4.03 -14.07 -5.85
C LEU A 45 -3.00 -13.91 -6.98
N SER A 46 -2.98 -14.83 -7.94
CA SER A 46 -2.20 -14.70 -9.17
C SER A 46 -2.96 -13.98 -10.28
N HIS A 47 -4.26 -13.76 -10.12
CA HIS A 47 -5.07 -13.11 -11.14
C HIS A 47 -4.64 -11.64 -11.33
N PRO A 48 -4.33 -11.21 -12.57
CA PRO A 48 -3.79 -9.87 -12.82
C PRO A 48 -4.76 -8.75 -12.40
N ALA A 49 -6.07 -8.97 -12.54
CA ALA A 49 -7.07 -8.01 -12.09
C ALA A 49 -7.04 -7.79 -10.57
N LEU A 50 -6.84 -8.85 -9.77
CA LEU A 50 -6.78 -8.72 -8.31
C LEU A 50 -5.48 -8.03 -7.88
N ARG A 51 -4.35 -8.37 -8.51
CA ARG A 51 -3.07 -7.67 -8.29
C ARG A 51 -3.18 -6.19 -8.65
N GLY A 52 -3.86 -5.87 -9.75
CA GLY A 52 -4.19 -4.51 -10.16
C GLY A 52 -5.06 -3.79 -9.14
N ALA A 53 -6.10 -4.44 -8.60
CA ALA A 53 -6.96 -3.86 -7.57
C ALA A 53 -6.19 -3.55 -6.27
N ILE A 54 -5.34 -4.49 -5.80
CA ILE A 54 -4.47 -4.27 -4.63
C ILE A 54 -3.52 -3.10 -4.88
N SER A 55 -2.95 -3.02 -6.08
CA SER A 55 -2.06 -1.92 -6.46
C SER A 55 -2.78 -0.58 -6.54
N GLY A 56 -3.99 -0.55 -7.11
CA GLY A 56 -4.83 0.65 -7.17
C GLY A 56 -5.19 1.15 -5.76
N PHE A 57 -5.50 0.24 -4.85
CA PHE A 57 -5.70 0.57 -3.44
C PHE A 57 -4.44 1.16 -2.80
N GLY A 58 -3.26 0.63 -3.14
CA GLY A 58 -1.97 1.18 -2.71
C GLY A 58 -1.69 2.58 -3.27
N VAL A 59 -2.02 2.83 -4.55
CA VAL A 59 -1.91 4.17 -5.15
C VAL A 59 -2.82 5.17 -4.43
N LEU A 60 -4.05 4.79 -4.10
CA LEU A 60 -4.95 5.64 -3.32
C LEU A 60 -4.34 6.00 -1.95
N HIS A 61 -3.68 5.05 -1.26
CA HIS A 61 -2.99 5.33 0.00
C HIS A 61 -1.86 6.35 -0.17
N LEU A 62 -1.07 6.24 -1.24
CA LEU A 62 0.00 7.19 -1.55
C LEU A 62 -0.55 8.60 -1.83
N LEU A 63 -1.64 8.70 -2.60
CA LEU A 63 -2.29 9.98 -2.90
C LEU A 63 -2.85 10.64 -1.65
N VAL A 64 -3.48 9.87 -0.75
CA VAL A 64 -3.99 10.38 0.53
C VAL A 64 -2.85 10.85 1.42
N ALA A 65 -1.77 10.07 1.54
CA ALA A 65 -0.59 10.45 2.31
C ALA A 65 0.02 11.77 1.79
N LEU A 66 0.14 11.91 0.47
CA LEU A 66 0.63 13.14 -0.17
C LEU A 66 -0.31 14.32 0.07
N GLY A 67 -1.63 14.10 -0.03
CA GLY A 67 -2.63 15.12 0.26
C GLY A 67 -2.56 15.62 1.72
N PHE A 68 -2.30 14.72 2.67
CA PHE A 68 -2.13 15.10 4.07
C PHE A 68 -0.81 15.86 4.31
N ALA A 69 0.31 15.39 3.74
CA ALA A 69 1.60 16.07 3.85
C ALA A 69 1.53 17.51 3.31
N THR A 70 1.01 17.68 2.09
CA THR A 70 0.89 18.99 1.42
C THR A 70 -0.06 19.95 2.15
N LYS A 71 -1.17 19.44 2.69
CA LYS A 71 -2.09 20.26 3.50
C LYS A 71 -1.45 20.79 4.78
N LYS A 72 -0.62 19.97 5.44
CA LYS A 72 0.08 20.37 6.66
C LYS A 72 1.13 21.45 6.40
N GLU A 73 1.88 21.35 5.30
CA GLU A 73 2.85 22.39 4.90
C GLU A 73 2.20 23.75 4.66
N ARG A 74 0.96 23.77 4.12
CA ARG A 74 0.22 25.02 3.88
C ARG A 74 -0.30 25.68 5.17
N THR A 75 -0.43 24.94 6.26
CA THR A 75 -1.07 25.38 7.51
C THR A 75 -0.10 25.55 8.68
N SER A 76 1.18 25.25 8.46
CA SER A 76 2.27 25.42 9.42
C SER A 76 3.05 26.71 9.16
#